data_AF-A0A7K5RDS8-F1
#
_entry.id   AF-A0A7K5RDS8-F1
#
_cell.length_a   1.000
_cell.length_b   1.000
_cell.length_c   1.000
_cell.angle_alpha   90.00
_cell.angle_beta   90.00
_cell.angle_gamma   90.00
#
_symmetry.space_group_name_H-M   'P 1'
#
loop_
_entity.id
_entity.type
_entity.pdbx_description
1 polymer ?
#
loop_
_entity_poly.entity_id
_entity_poly.type
_entity_poly.pdbx_seq_one_letter_code
_entity_poly.pdbx_strand_id
1 'polypeptide(L)'
;RCEEEDVEMTEDAYAVLTRIGLETSLRYAMQLITAASLVARKRKGAEVGVEDIKRVYSLFLDESRSTQYMREYQEAFLFNELR
;
A
#
# COMPACT_ATOMS: atom_id res chain seq x y z
N ARG A 1 -16.74 0.01 -1.28
CA ARG A 1 -15.65 -0.89 -0.84
C ARG A 1 -15.35 -0.85 0.65
N CYS A 2 -14.99 0.28 1.27
CA CYS A 2 -14.76 0.31 2.73
C CYS A 2 -15.99 -0.17 3.53
N GLU A 3 -17.19 0.27 3.15
CA GLU A 3 -18.45 -0.21 3.72
C GLU A 3 -18.66 -1.72 3.50
N GLU A 4 -18.32 -2.25 2.32
CA GLU A 4 -18.43 -3.69 2.02
C GLU A 4 -17.47 -4.55 2.85
N GLU A 5 -16.31 -3.99 3.21
CA GLU A 5 -15.27 -4.65 4.01
C GLU A 5 -15.37 -4.35 5.51
N ASP A 6 -16.40 -3.60 5.93
CA ASP A 6 -16.60 -3.15 7.32
C ASP A 6 -15.36 -2.43 7.90
N VAL A 7 -14.80 -1.52 7.11
CA VAL A 7 -13.61 -0.73 7.47
C VAL A 7 -13.99 0.73 7.68
N GLU A 8 -13.90 1.19 8.93
CA GLU A 8 -13.98 2.60 9.28
C GLU A 8 -12.64 3.31 8.97
N MET A 9 -12.69 4.53 8.44
CA MET A 9 -11.52 5.28 8.00
C MET A 9 -11.75 6.78 8.19
N THR A 10 -10.70 7.47 8.64
CA THR A 10 -10.70 8.94 8.78
C THR A 10 -10.79 9.64 7.41
N GLU A 11 -11.39 10.83 7.36
CA GLU A 11 -11.46 11.66 6.15
C GLU A 11 -10.06 11.95 5.55
N ASP A 12 -9.07 12.20 6.41
CA ASP A 12 -7.68 12.42 5.95
C ASP A 12 -7.08 11.16 5.31
N ALA A 13 -7.39 9.97 5.83
CA ALA A 13 -6.96 8.71 5.23
C ALA A 13 -7.65 8.48 3.87
N TYR A 14 -8.94 8.83 3.72
CA TYR A 14 -9.62 8.81 2.43
C TYR A 14 -8.96 9.74 1.42
N ALA A 15 -8.61 10.96 1.80
CA ALA A 15 -7.94 11.92 0.93
C ALA A 15 -6.58 11.39 0.44
N VAL A 16 -5.77 10.83 1.35
CA VAL A 16 -4.47 10.24 1.00
C VAL A 16 -4.62 9.02 0.10
N LEU A 17 -5.54 8.11 0.43
CA LEU A 17 -5.77 6.90 -0.35
C LEU A 17 -6.30 7.21 -1.76
N THR A 18 -7.17 8.23 -1.87
CA THR A 18 -7.69 8.70 -3.16
C THR A 18 -6.56 9.24 -4.03
N ARG A 19 -5.66 10.04 -3.45
CA ARG A 19 -4.47 10.52 -4.16
C ARG A 19 -3.58 9.36 -4.63
N ILE A 20 -3.33 8.35 -3.78
CA ILE A 20 -2.58 7.15 -4.18
C ILE A 20 -3.28 6.44 -5.34
N GLY A 21 -4.61 6.31 -5.31
CA GLY A 21 -5.39 5.68 -6.38
C GLY A 21 -5.29 6.41 -7.72
N LEU A 22 -5.20 7.75 -7.70
CA LEU A 22 -4.98 8.59 -8.89
C LEU A 22 -3.55 8.49 -9.42
N GLU A 23 -2.56 8.44 -8.53
CA GLU A 23 -1.13 8.38 -8.90
C GLU A 23 -0.68 6.97 -9.35
N THR A 24 -1.41 5.92 -8.96
CA THR A 24 -1.05 4.52 -9.26
C THR A 24 -2.17 3.79 -9.99
N SER A 25 -3.05 3.11 -9.26
CA SER A 25 -4.25 2.46 -9.80
C SER A 25 -5.30 2.27 -8.72
N LEU A 26 -6.57 2.24 -9.13
CA LEU A 26 -7.68 1.93 -8.23
C LEU A 26 -7.53 0.54 -7.57
N ARG A 27 -7.00 -0.44 -8.31
CA ARG A 27 -6.75 -1.79 -7.79
C ARG A 27 -5.77 -1.77 -6.63
N TYR A 28 -4.65 -1.05 -6.76
CA TYR A 28 -3.66 -0.93 -5.71
C TYR A 28 -4.23 -0.21 -4.48
N ALA A 29 -4.97 0.89 -4.68
CA ALA A 29 -5.67 1.55 -3.57
C ALA A 29 -6.64 0.60 -2.84
N MET A 30 -7.42 -0.22 -3.56
CA MET A 30 -8.31 -1.22 -2.94
C MET A 30 -7.55 -2.26 -2.12
N GLN A 31 -6.39 -2.73 -2.60
CA GLN A 31 -5.54 -3.66 -1.84
C GLN A 31 -5.02 -3.02 -0.55
N LEU A 32 -4.70 -1.73 -0.58
CA LEU A 32 -4.24 -1.00 0.60
C LEU A 32 -5.33 -0.84 1.67
N ILE A 33 -6.62 -0.83 1.32
CA ILE A 33 -7.72 -0.77 2.31
C ILE A 33 -7.63 -1.97 3.27
N THR A 34 -7.58 -3.18 2.71
CA THR A 34 -7.51 -4.40 3.51
C THR A 34 -6.21 -4.47 4.30
N ALA A 35 -5.07 -4.06 3.72
CA ALA A 35 -3.81 -4.04 4.45
C ALA A 35 -3.83 -3.02 5.60
N ALA A 36 -4.37 -1.82 5.37
CA ALA A 36 -4.40 -0.74 6.35
C ALA A 36 -5.34 -1.07 7.52
N SER A 37 -6.46 -1.76 7.27
CA SER A 37 -7.34 -2.22 8.35
C SER A 37 -6.65 -3.23 9.28
N LEU A 38 -5.79 -4.11 8.74
CA LEU A 38 -4.97 -5.02 9.54
C LEU A 38 -3.94 -4.26 10.40
N VAL A 39 -3.33 -3.20 9.88
CA VAL A 39 -2.39 -2.35 10.62
C VAL A 39 -3.10 -1.57 11.71
N ALA A 40 -4.25 -0.96 11.41
CA ALA A 40 -5.09 -0.25 12.38
C ALA A 40 -5.52 -1.20 13.52
N ARG A 41 -5.98 -2.40 13.18
CA ARG A 41 -6.33 -3.43 14.17
C ARG A 41 -5.13 -3.84 15.02
N LYS A 42 -3.94 -3.96 14.43
CA LYS A 42 -2.70 -4.30 15.17
C LYS A 42 -2.32 -3.21 16.18
N ARG A 43 -2.53 -1.92 15.86
CA ARG A 43 -2.33 -0.82 16.83
C ARG A 43 -3.50 -0.66 17.80
N LYS A 44 -4.55 -1.50 17.71
CA LYS A 44 -5.80 -1.40 18.46
C LYS A 44 -6.56 -0.09 18.21
N GLY A 45 -6.44 0.46 16.99
CA GLY A 45 -7.23 1.60 16.54
C GLY A 45 -8.63 1.17 16.13
N ALA A 46 -9.63 2.04 16.35
CA ALA A 46 -11.01 1.81 15.94
C ALA A 46 -11.21 2.03 14.43
N GLU A 47 -10.56 3.04 13.87
CA GLU A 47 -10.64 3.44 12.47
C GLU A 47 -9.26 3.52 11.83
N VAL A 48 -9.16 3.41 10.51
CA VAL A 48 -7.93 3.56 9.73
C VAL A 48 -7.53 5.03 9.63
N GLY A 49 -6.30 5.32 10.06
CA GLY A 49 -5.69 6.64 10.00
C GLY A 49 -4.65 6.78 8.89
N VAL A 50 -4.18 8.01 8.65
CA VAL A 50 -3.12 8.29 7.66
C VAL A 50 -1.83 7.52 7.95
N GLU A 51 -1.52 7.27 9.22
CA GLU A 51 -0.35 6.50 9.65
C GLU A 51 -0.39 5.04 9.16
N ASP A 52 -1.57 4.43 9.15
CA ASP A 52 -1.77 3.06 8.69
C ASP A 52 -1.58 2.99 7.17
N ILE A 53 -2.16 3.95 6.43
CA ILE A 53 -2.03 4.06 4.97
C ILE A 53 -0.56 4.26 4.57
N LYS A 54 0.15 5.19 5.23
CA LYS A 54 1.57 5.43 4.98
C LYS A 54 2.40 4.19 5.29
N ARG A 55 2.07 3.47 6.37
CA ARG A 55 2.74 2.23 6.74
C ARG A 55 2.58 1.19 5.65
N VAL A 56 1.37 0.91 5.18
CA VAL A 56 1.15 -0.11 4.14
C VAL A 56 1.69 0.29 2.78
N TYR A 57 1.64 1.58 2.43
CA TYR A 57 2.25 2.10 1.20
C TYR A 57 3.77 1.90 1.16
N SER A 58 4.44 1.95 2.32
CA SER A 58 5.87 1.65 2.44
C SER A 58 6.19 0.15 2.36
N LEU A 59 5.25 -0.71 2.76
CA LEU A 59 5.44 -2.17 2.81
C LEU A 59 5.12 -2.85 1.48
N PHE A 60 4.10 -2.37 0.77
CA PHE A 60 3.62 -2.97 -0.47
C PHE A 60 3.83 -2.00 -1.62
N LEU A 61 4.57 -2.42 -2.66
CA LEU A 61 4.82 -1.59 -3.83
C LEU A 61 3.70 -1.74 -4.85
N ASP A 62 3.41 -0.64 -5.57
CA ASP A 62 2.64 -0.73 -6.82
C ASP A 62 3.55 -1.19 -7.97
N GLU A 63 2.93 -1.47 -9.12
CA GLU A 63 3.62 -1.96 -10.32
C GLU A 63 4.79 -1.05 -10.75
N SER A 64 4.60 0.27 -10.73
CA SER A 64 5.60 1.21 -11.24
C SER A 64 6.84 1.23 -10.35
N ARG A 65 6.65 1.31 -9.02
CA ARG A 65 7.74 1.25 -8.03
C ARG A 65 8.42 -0.12 -8.02
N SER A 66 7.66 -1.20 -8.18
CA SER A 66 8.21 -2.56 -8.27
C SER A 66 9.11 -2.72 -9.51
N THR A 67 8.66 -2.21 -10.66
CA THR A 67 9.43 -2.25 -11.91
C THR A 67 10.69 -1.39 -11.82
N GLN A 68 10.58 -0.21 -11.21
CA GLN A 68 11.74 0.67 -10.96
C GLN A 68 12.77 -0.03 -10.07
N TYR A 69 12.32 -0.65 -8.97
CA TYR A 69 13.19 -1.40 -8.08
C TYR A 69 13.94 -2.52 -8.84
N MET A 70 13.27 -3.29 -9.68
CA MET A 70 13.93 -4.33 -10.49
C MET A 70 14.98 -3.76 -11.46
N ARG A 71 14.76 -2.57 -12.03
CA ARG A 71 15.73 -1.91 -12.91
C ARG A 71 16.94 -1.39 -12.14
N GLU A 72 16.73 -0.81 -10.97
CA GLU A 72 17.82 -0.27 -10.13
C GLU A 72 18.75 -1.38 -9.62
N TYR A 73 18.19 -2.55 -9.30
CA TYR A 73 18.93 -3.70 -8.77
C TYR A 73 19.20 -4.77 -9.84
N GLN A 74 19.07 -4.41 -11.12
CA GLN A 74 19.20 -5.34 -12.24
C GLN A 74 20.51 -6.14 -12.19
N GLU A 75 21.63 -5.49 -11.83
CA GLU A 75 22.94 -6.14 -11.69
C GLU A 75 22.99 -7.15 -10.52
N ALA A 76 22.32 -6.85 -9.41
CA ALA A 76 22.29 -7.73 -8.24
C ALA A 76 21.42 -8.98 -8.47
N PHE A 77 20.37 -8.87 -9.29
CA PHE A 77 19.46 -9.98 -9.59
C PHE A 77 19.94 -10.88 -10.73
N LEU A 78 20.62 -10.34 -11.74
CA LEU A 78 21.06 -11.12 -12.91
C LEU A 78 22.35 -11.95 -12.69
N PHE A 79 23.19 -11.63 -11.71
CA PHE A 79 24.51 -12.25 -11.55
C PHE A 79 24.62 -13.35 -10.48
N ASN A 80 23.54 -13.69 -9.77
CA ASN A 80 23.60 -14.67 -8.67
C ASN A 80 23.26 -16.12 -9.09
N GLU A 81 22.97 -16.40 -10.37
CA GLU A 81 22.67 -17.75 -10.88
C GLU A 81 23.85 -18.44 -11.60
N LEU A 82 25.05 -17.86 -11.60
CA LEU A 82 26.23 -18.43 -12.28
C LEU A 82 27.46 -18.58 -11.38
N ARG A 83 27.30 -19.16 -10.19
CA ARG A 83 28.42 -19.72 -9.41
C ARG A 83 28.06 -21.06 -8.78
#